data_AF-A0A9P0L673-F1
#
_entry.id   AF-A0A9P0L673-F1
#
_cell.length_a   1.000
_cell.length_b   1.000
_cell.length_c   1.000
_cell.angle_alpha   90.00
_cell.angle_beta   90.00
_cell.angle_gamma   90.00
#
_symmetry.space_group_name_H-M   'P 1'
#
loop_
_entity.id
_entity.type
_entity.pdbx_description
1 polymer ?
#
loop_
_entity_poly.entity_id
_entity_poly.type
_entity_poly.pdbx_seq_one_letter_code
_entity_poly.pdbx_strand_id
1 'polypeptide(L)'
;MDTITLQCRFDLEGEPLYTLKWYKGGKEFYRYIPKEMPNTQVFALPGINVDRSKSNPYEVVLRNVQPEATGKYKCEVSSDAPNFYTIMESAYLFVIGEYYMLLVLLHFGVRGKRLG
;
A
#
# COMPACT_ATOMS: atom_id res chain seq x y z
N MET A 1 16.50 13.78 -3.84
CA MET A 1 15.04 13.73 -3.63
C MET A 1 14.69 12.28 -3.35
N ASP A 2 14.35 11.96 -2.12
CA ASP A 2 14.16 10.58 -1.70
C ASP A 2 12.81 10.04 -2.14
N THR A 3 12.85 8.81 -2.64
CA THR A 3 11.68 8.03 -3.02
C THR A 3 11.61 6.76 -2.20
N ILE A 4 10.41 6.37 -1.78
CA ILE A 4 10.18 5.10 -1.08
C ILE A 4 9.14 4.31 -1.85
N THR A 5 9.38 3.01 -1.97
CA THR A 5 8.42 2.07 -2.58
C THR A 5 7.76 1.27 -1.47
N LEU A 6 6.45 1.41 -1.36
CA LEU A 6 5.61 0.61 -0.49
C LEU A 6 5.16 -0.63 -1.28
N GLN A 7 5.61 -1.81 -0.89
CA GLN A 7 5.25 -3.06 -1.55
C GLN A 7 4.18 -3.79 -0.74
N CYS A 8 3.15 -4.30 -1.40
CA CYS A 8 2.16 -5.17 -0.79
C CYS A 8 2.06 -6.46 -1.60
N ARG A 9 2.60 -7.56 -1.06
CA ARG A 9 2.52 -8.88 -1.69
C ARG A 9 1.38 -9.65 -1.07
N PHE A 10 0.51 -10.18 -1.91
CA PHE A 10 -0.64 -10.94 -1.47
C PHE A 10 -0.85 -12.14 -2.40
N ASP A 11 -1.39 -13.21 -1.84
CA ASP A 11 -1.86 -14.36 -2.60
C ASP A 11 -3.37 -14.48 -2.37
N LEU A 12 -4.13 -14.38 -3.45
CA LEU A 12 -5.60 -14.55 -3.43
C LEU A 12 -6.03 -15.99 -3.71
N GLU A 13 -5.09 -16.94 -3.81
CA GLU A 13 -5.36 -18.37 -4.06
C GLU A 13 -6.24 -18.62 -5.30
N GLY A 14 -6.09 -17.79 -6.34
CA GLY A 14 -6.86 -17.86 -7.57
C GLY A 14 -8.12 -16.99 -7.61
N GLU A 15 -8.49 -16.33 -6.52
CA GLU A 15 -9.60 -15.37 -6.51
C GLU A 15 -9.22 -14.05 -7.20
N PRO A 16 -10.14 -13.42 -7.96
CA PRO A 16 -9.90 -12.12 -8.58
C PRO A 16 -9.79 -11.01 -7.52
N LEU A 17 -8.91 -10.03 -7.78
CA LEU A 17 -8.79 -8.84 -6.94
C LEU A 17 -10.02 -7.94 -7.10
N TYR A 18 -10.66 -7.57 -5.99
CA TYR A 18 -11.69 -6.53 -5.96
C TYR A 18 -11.07 -5.15 -5.73
N THR A 19 -10.24 -5.01 -4.69
CA THR A 19 -9.58 -3.74 -4.40
C THR A 19 -8.28 -3.92 -3.62
N LEU A 20 -7.33 -3.02 -3.87
CA LEU A 20 -6.18 -2.81 -3.02
C LEU A 20 -6.19 -1.37 -2.52
N LYS A 21 -5.96 -1.19 -1.23
CA LYS A 21 -5.95 0.12 -0.58
C LYS A 21 -4.74 0.29 0.31
N TRP A 22 -4.22 1.50 0.32
CA TRP A 22 -3.20 1.92 1.26
C TRP A 22 -3.70 3.01 2.20
N TYR A 23 -3.32 2.87 3.46
CA TYR A 23 -3.63 3.80 4.54
C TYR A 23 -2.35 4.23 5.25
N LYS A 24 -2.31 5.48 5.70
CA LYS A 24 -1.35 5.97 6.69
C LYS A 24 -2.11 6.56 7.87
N GLY A 25 -1.85 6.08 9.08
CA GLY A 25 -2.56 6.54 10.28
C GLY A 25 -4.08 6.39 10.16
N GLY A 26 -4.55 5.35 9.48
CA GLY A 26 -5.98 5.08 9.24
C GLY A 26 -6.62 5.90 8.12
N LYS A 27 -5.92 6.86 7.51
CA LYS A 27 -6.42 7.64 6.37
C LYS A 27 -5.96 7.02 5.06
N GLU A 28 -6.92 6.77 4.18
CA GLU A 28 -6.65 6.26 2.84
C GLU A 28 -5.91 7.31 2.01
N PHE A 29 -4.91 6.88 1.25
CA PHE A 29 -4.19 7.76 0.33
C PHE A 29 -4.04 7.17 -1.08
N TYR A 30 -4.25 5.87 -1.26
CA TYR A 30 -4.19 5.20 -2.55
C TYR A 30 -5.19 4.05 -2.61
N ARG A 31 -5.86 3.92 -3.75
CA ARG A 31 -6.79 2.83 -4.06
C ARG A 31 -6.61 2.37 -5.50
N TYR A 32 -6.60 1.06 -5.66
CA TYR A 32 -6.68 0.39 -6.94
C TYR A 32 -7.94 -0.48 -6.99
N ILE A 33 -8.73 -0.35 -8.05
CA ILE A 33 -9.89 -1.19 -8.36
C ILE A 33 -9.77 -1.62 -9.83
N PRO A 34 -9.47 -2.90 -10.13
CA PRO A 34 -9.27 -3.37 -11.50
C PRO A 34 -10.43 -3.09 -12.45
N LYS A 35 -11.66 -3.10 -11.92
CA LYS A 35 -12.92 -2.97 -12.67
C LYS A 35 -13.35 -1.52 -12.93
N GLU A 36 -12.61 -0.52 -12.45
CA GLU A 36 -12.92 0.90 -12.64
C GLU A 36 -12.05 1.57 -13.73
N MET A 37 -12.55 2.69 -14.26
CA MET A 37 -11.77 3.58 -15.13
C MET A 37 -11.96 5.05 -14.68
N PRO A 38 -10.91 5.71 -14.16
CA PRO A 38 -9.56 5.19 -13.94
C PRO A 38 -9.51 4.13 -12.83
N ASN A 39 -8.68 3.11 -13.01
CA ASN A 39 -8.52 2.00 -12.05
C ASN A 39 -7.77 2.42 -10.77
N THR A 40 -7.24 3.64 -10.72
CA THR A 40 -6.40 4.15 -9.64
C THR A 40 -6.91 5.50 -9.15
N GLN A 41 -7.08 5.62 -7.85
CA GLN A 41 -7.48 6.83 -7.16
C GLN A 41 -6.43 7.19 -6.09
N VAL A 42 -6.06 8.47 -6.01
CA VAL A 42 -5.12 8.99 -4.99
C VAL A 42 -5.85 10.05 -4.19
N PHE A 43 -5.81 9.92 -2.88
CA PHE A 43 -6.44 10.86 -1.95
C PHE A 43 -5.35 11.73 -1.32
N ALA A 44 -5.61 13.03 -1.24
CA ALA A 44 -4.67 13.97 -0.67
C ALA A 44 -4.47 13.68 0.82
N LEU A 45 -3.22 13.45 1.21
CA LEU A 45 -2.83 13.24 2.60
C LEU A 45 -1.52 14.01 2.86
N PRO A 46 -1.48 14.92 3.87
CA PRO A 46 -0.26 15.68 4.15
C PRO A 46 0.95 14.77 4.40
N GLY A 47 2.10 15.14 3.82
CA GLY A 47 3.34 14.35 3.88
C GLY A 47 3.37 13.15 2.92
N ILE A 48 2.33 12.94 2.11
CA ILE A 48 2.25 11.84 1.14
C ILE A 48 2.07 12.38 -0.27
N ASN A 49 3.01 12.03 -1.14
CA ASN A 49 3.00 12.42 -2.54
C ASN A 49 3.24 11.17 -3.40
N VAL A 50 2.15 10.60 -3.91
CA VAL A 50 2.19 9.40 -4.75
C VAL A 50 2.66 9.76 -6.16
N ASP A 51 3.66 9.02 -6.64
CA ASP A 51 4.04 9.01 -8.05
C ASP A 51 3.16 8.00 -8.81
N ARG A 52 2.08 8.48 -9.42
CA ARG A 52 1.13 7.64 -10.19
C ARG A 52 1.79 6.95 -11.38
N SER A 53 2.83 7.52 -11.96
CA SER A 53 3.50 6.96 -13.14
C SER A 53 4.37 5.75 -12.82
N LYS A 54 4.78 5.64 -11.55
CA LYS A 54 5.60 4.54 -11.02
C LYS A 54 4.85 3.63 -10.04
N SER A 55 3.59 3.92 -9.78
CA SER A 55 2.74 3.10 -8.91
C SER A 55 1.89 2.15 -9.73
N ASN A 56 1.65 0.98 -9.16
CA ASN A 56 0.87 -0.09 -9.76
C ASN A 56 0.05 -0.80 -8.66
N PRO A 57 -0.66 -1.90 -8.95
CA PRO A 57 -1.46 -2.58 -7.93
C PRO A 57 -0.64 -3.13 -6.77
N TYR A 58 0.63 -3.50 -6.98
CA TYR A 58 1.47 -4.16 -5.98
C TYR A 58 2.43 -3.21 -5.26
N GLU A 59 2.73 -2.07 -5.90
CA GLU A 59 3.76 -1.14 -5.46
C GLU A 59 3.26 0.31 -5.55
N VAL A 60 3.39 1.05 -4.46
CA VAL A 60 3.07 2.49 -4.42
C VAL A 60 4.35 3.27 -4.15
N VAL A 61 4.70 4.16 -5.07
CA VAL A 61 5.90 4.98 -4.97
C VAL A 61 5.55 6.34 -4.38
N LEU A 62 6.20 6.68 -3.28
CA LEU A 62 6.15 8.01 -2.68
C LEU A 62 7.39 8.80 -3.11
N ARG A 63 7.20 10.05 -3.53
CA ARG A 63 8.29 10.97 -3.92
C ARG A 63 8.36 12.18 -3.00
N ASN A 64 9.53 12.81 -2.93
CA ASN A 64 9.76 13.94 -2.02
C ASN A 64 9.36 13.60 -0.59
N VAL A 65 9.81 12.43 -0.12
CA VAL A 65 9.50 11.93 1.21
C VAL A 65 10.20 12.80 2.25
N GLN A 66 9.45 13.23 3.26
CA GLN A 66 9.91 14.10 4.34
C GLN A 66 9.59 13.42 5.70
N PRO A 67 10.16 13.88 6.84
CA PRO A 67 9.93 13.27 8.15
C PRO A 67 8.45 13.09 8.53
N GLU A 68 7.54 13.93 8.03
CA GLU A 68 6.09 13.84 8.24
C GLU A 68 5.48 12.56 7.64
N ALA A 69 6.16 11.93 6.68
CA ALA A 69 5.79 10.63 6.13
C ALA A 69 5.99 9.48 7.13
N THR A 70 6.68 9.71 8.26
CA THR A 70 6.77 8.74 9.36
C THR A 70 5.38 8.33 9.86
N GLY A 71 5.21 7.05 10.15
CA GLY A 71 3.98 6.53 10.74
C GLY A 71 3.66 5.09 10.36
N LYS A 72 2.51 4.62 10.83
CA LYS A 72 1.97 3.29 10.50
C LYS A 72 1.28 3.32 9.14
N TYR A 73 1.74 2.46 8.24
CA TYR A 73 1.13 2.17 6.95
C TYR A 73 0.40 0.85 7.02
N LYS A 74 -0.75 0.76 6.34
CA LYS A 74 -1.54 -0.47 6.20
C LYS A 74 -1.84 -0.70 4.72
N CYS A 75 -1.57 -1.91 4.25
CA CYS A 75 -2.12 -2.41 3.00
C CYS A 75 -3.36 -3.26 3.31
N GLU A 76 -4.42 -3.09 2.53
CA GLU A 76 -5.65 -3.88 2.61
C GLU A 76 -5.99 -4.38 1.21
N VAL A 77 -6.20 -5.69 1.10
CA VAL A 77 -6.47 -6.39 -0.15
C VAL A 77 -7.77 -7.17 0.01
N SER A 78 -8.72 -6.93 -0.88
CA SER A 78 -9.98 -7.67 -0.92
C SER A 78 -10.12 -8.41 -2.24
N SER A 79 -10.51 -9.68 -2.18
CA SER A 79 -10.96 -10.47 -3.33
C SER A 79 -12.41 -10.14 -3.71
N ASP A 80 -12.78 -10.51 -4.93
CA ASP A 80 -14.14 -10.34 -5.46
C ASP A 80 -15.06 -11.52 -5.10
N ALA A 81 -16.25 -11.52 -5.70
CA ALA A 81 -17.15 -12.65 -5.67
C ALA A 81 -16.44 -13.95 -6.11
N PRO A 82 -16.79 -15.10 -5.50
CA PRO A 82 -17.89 -15.28 -4.55
C PRO A 82 -17.50 -15.04 -3.08
N ASN A 83 -16.21 -15.02 -2.77
CA ASN A 83 -15.73 -15.20 -1.40
C ASN A 83 -15.49 -13.89 -0.63
N PHE A 84 -15.17 -12.79 -1.34
CA PHE A 84 -14.98 -11.46 -0.74
C PHE A 84 -13.99 -11.42 0.44
N TYR A 85 -12.99 -12.30 0.45
CA TYR A 85 -11.95 -12.31 1.48
C TYR A 85 -11.24 -10.97 1.54
N THR A 86 -11.00 -10.45 2.74
CA THR A 86 -10.22 -9.24 2.98
C THR A 86 -9.08 -9.55 3.92
N ILE A 87 -7.87 -9.16 3.52
CA ILE A 87 -6.66 -9.36 4.30
C ILE A 87 -5.94 -8.02 4.40
N MET A 88 -5.37 -7.73 5.57
CA MET A 88 -4.66 -6.47 5.80
C MET A 88 -3.44 -6.69 6.66
N GLU A 89 -2.37 -5.98 6.33
CA GLU A 89 -1.14 -5.98 7.09
C GLU A 89 -0.65 -4.56 7.32
N SER A 90 0.07 -4.35 8.42
CA SER A 90 0.56 -3.03 8.79
C SER A 90 2.00 -3.05 9.24
N ALA A 91 2.74 -2.00 8.92
CA ALA A 91 4.07 -1.78 9.47
C ALA A 91 4.40 -0.30 9.55
N TYR A 92 5.44 0.01 10.32
CA TYR A 92 5.81 1.36 10.67
C TYR A 92 6.99 1.82 9.81
N LEU A 93 6.84 2.95 9.15
CA LEU A 93 7.91 3.62 8.41
C LEU A 93 8.50 4.73 9.29
N PHE A 94 9.82 4.75 9.40
CA PHE A 94 10.58 5.83 10.03
C PHE A 94 11.36 6.59 8.96
N VAL A 95 11.13 7.90 8.88
CA VAL A 95 11.87 8.81 8.00
C VAL A 95 12.64 9.78 8.88
N ILE A 96 13.96 9.65 8.92
CA ILE A 96 14.84 10.43 9.79
C ILE A 96 15.81 11.24 8.91
N GLY A 97 15.39 12.41 8.43
CA GLY A 97 16.29 13.37 7.74
C GLY A 97 17.17 12.80 6.61
N GLU A 98 18.26 13.51 6.28
CA GLU A 98 19.16 13.21 5.15
C GLU A 98 20.11 12.01 5.35
N TYR A 99 20.01 11.28 6.46
CA TYR A 99 20.84 10.11 6.71
C TYR A 99 19.98 8.95 7.21
N TYR A 100 20.07 7.84 6.47
CA TYR A 100 19.44 6.54 6.72
C TYR A 100 17.99 6.42 6.22
N MET A 101 17.89 6.16 4.91
CA MET A 101 16.88 5.30 4.31
C MET A 101 17.05 3.90 4.91
N LEU A 102 16.54 3.68 6.14
CA LEU A 102 16.33 2.32 6.61
C LEU A 102 15.36 1.70 5.62
N LEU A 103 15.90 0.82 4.78
CA LEU A 103 15.20 -0.03 3.84
C LEU A 103 14.20 -0.85 4.65
N VAL A 104 13.04 -0.26 4.96
CA VAL A 104 11.88 -1.05 5.31
C VAL A 104 11.40 -1.58 3.97
N LEU A 105 12.00 -2.69 3.53
CA LEU A 105 11.30 -3.65 2.69
C LEU A 105 10.08 -4.04 3.52
N LEU A 106 8.98 -3.32 3.28
CA LEU A 106 7.66 -3.77 3.65
C LEU A 106 7.38 -4.98 2.75
N HIS A 107 8.03 -6.11 3.05
CA HIS A 107 7.54 -7.40 2.61
C HIS A 107 6.32 -7.70 3.45
N PHE A 108 5.20 -7.05 3.11
CA PHE A 108 3.91 -7.57 3.49
C PHE A 108 3.75 -8.85 2.69
N GLY A 109 4.01 -9.99 3.33
CA GLY A 109 3.58 -11.30 2.86
C GLY A 109 2.19 -11.53 3.40
N VAL A 110 1.18 -11.09 2.66
CA VAL A 110 -0.21 -11.36 2.99
C VAL A 110 -0.51 -12.80 2.56
N ARG A 111 -0.33 -13.77 3.47
CA ARG A 111 -0.77 -15.15 3.26
C ARG A 111 -2.27 -15.25 3.55
N GLY A 112 -3.05 -15.62 2.56
CA GLY A 112 -4.43 -16.07 2.73
C GLY A 112 -4.48 -17.31 3.62
N LYS A 113 -5.46 -17.33 4.55
CA LYS A 113 -5.80 -18.34 5.57
C LYS A 113 -4.81 -18.58 6.73
N ARG A 114 -5.27 -18.28 7.94
CA ARG A 114 -5.05 -19.16 9.10
C ARG A 114 -5.76 -20.48 8.78
N LEU A 115 -5.01 -21.54 8.54
CA LEU A 115 -5.50 -22.90 8.73
C LEU A 115 -5.40 -23.21 10.23
N GLY A 116 -6.54 -23.51 10.86
CA GLY A 116 -6.64 -23.86 12.28
C GLY A 116 -7.79 -23.14 12.97
#